data_AF-A0A9Q1B9F1-F1
#
_entry.id   AF-A0A9Q1B9F1-F1
#
_cell.length_a   1.000
_cell.length_b   1.000
_cell.length_c   1.000
_cell.angle_alpha   90.00
_cell.angle_beta   90.00
_cell.angle_gamma   90.00
#
_symmetry.space_group_name_H-M   'P 1'
#
loop_
_entity.id
_entity.type
_entity.pdbx_description
1 polymer ?
#
loop_
_entity_poly.entity_id
_entity_poly.type
_entity_poly.pdbx_seq_one_letter_code
_entity_poly.pdbx_strand_id
1 'polypeptide(L)'
;MLLETLVFCAFPASDSIYNLEPAFGSLKQQVNDLQESSWRDKKFRVCAFGDYEYLCKMYGLAGASGRHCCLRCNTTKLQMRQPPTSQSNIIEARTLETLQWDLQNFRNDGSKPDRTKTLNNVIEEPLFNIPLDQLKESEVAKQQTPKLKRADGPIVRKLEETLQLIKVHRQAYHGRSFVELTIKGYMAYFRQEFADETSPPKTHMLECPTVPFIRRWKVGLAFHGEQGVNQFMRGSTTFDGTSED
;
A
#
# COMPACT_ATOMS: atom_id res chain seq x y z
N MET A 1 -6.59 -28.99 -2.34
CA MET A 1 -5.28 -28.48 -1.88
C MET A 1 -4.77 -27.58 -2.98
N LEU A 2 -4.88 -26.25 -2.83
CA LEU A 2 -4.16 -25.33 -3.70
C LEU A 2 -2.75 -25.24 -3.12
N LEU A 3 -1.76 -25.77 -3.83
CA LEU A 3 -0.36 -25.48 -3.52
C LEU A 3 -0.17 -23.98 -3.76
N GLU A 4 0.13 -23.23 -2.69
CA GLU A 4 0.53 -21.84 -2.79
C GLU A 4 1.92 -21.81 -3.41
N THR A 5 2.02 -21.61 -4.73
CA THR A 5 3.31 -21.43 -5.40
C THR A 5 3.85 -20.07 -5.00
N LEU A 6 4.83 -20.07 -4.09
CA LEU A 6 5.55 -18.87 -3.66
C LEU A 6 6.82 -18.73 -4.51
N VAL A 7 6.77 -17.85 -5.50
CA VAL A 7 7.96 -17.46 -6.29
C VAL A 7 8.61 -16.28 -5.58
N PHE A 8 9.87 -16.43 -5.15
CA PHE A 8 10.64 -15.34 -4.56
C PHE A 8 11.87 -15.02 -5.43
N CYS A 9 12.13 -13.73 -5.63
CA CYS A 9 13.37 -13.24 -6.20
C CYS A 9 14.18 -12.62 -5.05
N ALA A 10 15.36 -13.18 -4.77
CA ALA A 10 16.27 -12.67 -3.77
C ALA A 10 17.63 -12.45 -4.42
N PHE A 11 18.19 -11.26 -4.25
CA PHE A 11 19.53 -10.92 -4.73
C PHE A 11 20.23 -10.05 -3.68
N PRO A 12 21.57 -10.15 -3.55
CA PRO A 12 22.32 -9.47 -2.49
C PRO A 12 22.58 -8.00 -2.82
N ALA A 13 21.53 -7.22 -3.04
CA ALA A 13 21.63 -5.79 -3.22
C ALA A 13 20.46 -5.05 -2.57
N SER A 14 20.62 -3.76 -2.33
CA SER A 14 19.56 -2.92 -1.79
C SER A 14 18.42 -2.77 -2.79
N ASP A 15 17.21 -2.50 -2.28
CA ASP A 15 16.02 -2.18 -3.07
C ASP A 15 16.13 -0.78 -3.67
N SER A 16 17.11 -0.55 -4.54
CA SER A 16 17.26 0.64 -5.36
C SER A 16 16.67 0.40 -6.74
N ILE A 17 16.18 1.45 -7.41
CA ILE A 17 15.62 1.31 -8.76
C ILE A 17 16.64 0.72 -9.74
N TYR A 18 17.91 1.09 -9.60
CA TYR A 18 19.04 0.57 -10.37
C TYR A 18 19.25 -0.94 -10.23
N ASN A 19 18.84 -1.52 -9.11
CA ASN A 19 18.93 -2.96 -8.88
C ASN A 19 17.61 -3.67 -9.26
N LEU A 20 16.47 -3.06 -8.96
CA LEU A 20 15.15 -3.64 -9.19
C LEU A 20 14.81 -3.71 -10.68
N GLU A 21 15.12 -2.68 -11.46
CA GLU A 21 14.85 -2.64 -12.90
C GLU A 21 15.50 -3.81 -13.67
N PRO A 22 16.83 -4.06 -13.57
CA PRO A 22 17.44 -5.20 -14.25
C PRO A 22 17.00 -6.53 -13.64
N ALA A 23 16.81 -6.62 -12.32
CA ALA A 23 16.37 -7.84 -11.66
C ALA A 23 14.95 -8.28 -12.11
N PHE A 24 14.08 -7.32 -12.40
CA PHE A 24 12.68 -7.57 -12.77
C PHE A 24 12.38 -7.41 -14.26
N GLY A 25 13.37 -7.06 -15.10
CA GLY A 25 13.18 -6.83 -16.52
C GLY A 25 12.47 -7.99 -17.25
N SER A 26 12.84 -9.24 -16.95
CA SER A 26 12.19 -10.43 -17.51
C SER A 26 10.80 -10.70 -16.92
N LEU A 27 10.56 -10.30 -15.67
CA LEU A 27 9.27 -10.45 -15.00
C LEU A 27 8.23 -9.47 -15.54
N LYS A 28 8.65 -8.29 -16.01
CA LYS A 28 7.74 -7.28 -16.59
C LYS A 28 6.92 -7.86 -17.74
N GLN A 29 7.56 -8.58 -18.67
CA GLN A 29 6.86 -9.23 -19.77
C GLN A 29 5.96 -10.37 -19.28
N GLN A 30 6.44 -11.21 -18.35
CA GLN A 30 5.63 -12.31 -17.79
C GLN A 30 4.36 -11.81 -17.10
N VAL A 31 4.43 -10.67 -16.39
CA VAL A 31 3.26 -10.04 -15.77
C VAL A 31 2.26 -9.58 -16.82
N ASN A 32 2.73 -9.01 -17.94
CA ASN A 32 1.86 -8.61 -19.05
C ASN A 32 1.18 -9.83 -19.68
N ASP A 33 1.96 -10.85 -20.04
CA ASP A 33 1.47 -12.08 -20.63
C ASP A 33 0.42 -12.75 -19.72
N LEU A 34 0.69 -12.78 -18.41
CA LEU A 34 -0.23 -13.34 -17.43
C LEU A 34 -1.53 -12.54 -17.36
N GLN A 35 -1.48 -11.20 -17.35
CA GLN A 35 -2.68 -10.35 -17.33
C GLN A 35 -3.53 -10.46 -18.61
N GLU A 36 -2.92 -10.75 -19.75
CA GLU A 36 -3.60 -10.97 -21.02
C GLU A 36 -4.17 -12.39 -21.15
N SER A 37 -3.55 -13.35 -20.45
CA SER A 37 -3.97 -14.75 -20.48
C SER A 37 -5.28 -15.03 -19.73
N SER A 38 -5.87 -16.17 -20.05
CA SER A 38 -7.05 -16.70 -19.38
C SER A 38 -6.89 -18.19 -19.10
N TRP A 39 -7.53 -18.64 -18.03
CA TRP A 39 -7.71 -20.06 -17.75
C TRP A 39 -9.20 -20.38 -17.82
N ARG A 40 -9.57 -21.18 -18.83
CA ARG A 40 -10.97 -21.35 -19.25
C ARG A 40 -11.58 -20.00 -19.63
N ASP A 41 -12.73 -19.66 -19.07
CA ASP A 41 -13.49 -18.43 -19.22
C ASP A 41 -13.06 -17.32 -18.23
N LYS A 42 -12.02 -17.56 -17.42
CA LYS A 42 -11.59 -16.63 -16.37
C LYS A 42 -10.27 -15.96 -16.74
N LYS A 43 -10.25 -14.63 -16.66
CA LYS A 43 -9.03 -13.84 -16.83
C LYS A 43 -8.19 -13.84 -15.56
N PHE A 44 -6.88 -13.90 -15.71
CA PHE A 44 -5.98 -13.67 -14.59
C PHE A 44 -5.92 -12.18 -14.23
N ARG A 45 -5.64 -11.90 -12.96
CA ARG A 45 -5.40 -10.57 -12.42
C ARG A 45 -4.20 -10.64 -11.50
N VAL A 46 -3.18 -9.83 -11.79
CA VAL A 46 -1.97 -9.76 -10.98
C VAL A 46 -2.15 -8.61 -10.00
N CYS A 47 -2.04 -8.87 -8.70
CA CYS A 47 -2.10 -7.83 -7.69
C CYS A 47 -0.70 -7.58 -7.14
N ALA A 48 -0.34 -6.32 -6.96
CA ALA A 48 0.93 -5.94 -6.34
C ALA A 48 0.74 -5.69 -4.84
N PHE A 49 1.74 -6.10 -4.08
CA PHE A 49 1.78 -5.97 -2.63
C PHE A 49 3.19 -5.67 -2.15
N GLY A 50 3.29 -4.86 -1.11
CA GLY A 50 4.54 -4.52 -0.43
C GLY A 50 4.37 -3.29 0.43
N ASP A 51 5.44 -2.91 1.12
CA ASP A 51 5.42 -1.71 1.93
C ASP A 51 5.32 -0.43 1.07
N TYR A 52 5.01 0.68 1.73
CA TYR A 52 4.84 1.96 1.04
C TYR A 52 6.06 2.37 0.21
N GLU A 53 7.26 2.15 0.72
CA GLU A 53 8.49 2.60 0.06
C GLU A 53 8.75 1.76 -1.21
N TYR A 54 8.62 0.45 -1.09
CA TYR A 54 8.68 -0.47 -2.22
C TYR A 54 7.62 -0.13 -3.28
N LEU A 55 6.37 0.09 -2.87
CA LEU A 55 5.31 0.45 -3.81
C LEU A 55 5.57 1.81 -4.46
N CYS A 56 6.13 2.78 -3.74
CA CYS A 56 6.56 4.03 -4.36
C CYS A 56 7.61 3.79 -5.45
N LYS A 57 8.63 2.98 -5.18
CA LYS A 57 9.64 2.61 -6.20
C LYS A 57 9.01 1.88 -7.39
N MET A 58 8.08 0.95 -7.12
CA MET A 58 7.41 0.16 -8.15
C MET A 58 6.58 1.02 -9.12
N TYR A 59 5.99 2.13 -8.65
CA TYR A 59 5.24 3.09 -9.48
C TYR A 59 6.01 4.34 -9.87
N GLY A 60 7.31 4.39 -9.59
CA GLY A 60 8.15 5.55 -9.91
C GLY A 60 7.77 6.83 -9.15
N LEU A 61 7.24 6.69 -7.93
CA LEU A 61 6.90 7.80 -7.04
C LEU A 61 8.09 8.14 -6.13
N ALA A 62 8.31 9.43 -5.87
CA ALA A 62 9.41 9.89 -5.01
C ALA A 62 9.19 9.66 -3.50
N GLY A 63 8.05 9.12 -3.10
CA GLY A 63 7.77 8.75 -1.71
C GLY A 63 6.86 9.71 -0.93
N ALA A 64 6.88 9.58 0.40
CA ALA A 64 5.91 10.20 1.32
C ALA A 64 6.10 11.71 1.50
N SER A 65 7.26 12.25 1.10
CA SER A 65 7.63 13.64 1.35
C SER A 65 6.91 14.61 0.39
N GLY A 66 6.50 14.16 -0.80
CA GLY A 66 5.83 14.96 -1.82
C GLY A 66 4.47 15.54 -1.39
N ARG A 67 4.02 16.58 -2.09
CA ARG A 67 2.68 17.18 -1.90
C ARG A 67 1.58 16.15 -2.21
N HIS A 68 1.78 15.31 -3.21
CA HIS A 68 0.87 14.26 -3.67
C HIS A 68 1.43 12.87 -3.32
N CYS A 69 1.33 12.50 -2.05
CA CYS A 69 1.96 11.28 -1.52
C CYS A 69 1.07 10.02 -1.55
N CYS A 70 -0.20 10.11 -1.94
CA CYS A 70 -1.03 8.90 -2.04
C CYS A 70 -0.62 8.06 -3.25
N LEU A 71 -0.51 6.74 -3.06
CA LEU A 71 -0.26 5.79 -4.15
C LEU A 71 -1.40 5.78 -5.16
N ARG A 72 -2.66 6.01 -4.75
CA ARG A 72 -3.85 5.75 -5.59
C ARG A 72 -4.59 6.98 -6.08
N CYS A 73 -4.27 8.17 -5.59
CA CYS A 73 -4.92 9.41 -6.02
C CYS A 73 -3.99 10.63 -5.94
N ASN A 74 -4.44 11.72 -6.55
CA ASN A 74 -3.74 13.00 -6.57
C ASN A 74 -4.13 13.94 -5.41
N THR A 75 -4.71 13.41 -4.32
CA THR A 75 -5.01 14.21 -3.13
C THR A 75 -3.73 14.79 -2.53
N THR A 76 -3.73 16.11 -2.28
CA THR A 76 -2.62 16.79 -1.63
C THR A 76 -2.61 16.52 -0.12
N LYS A 77 -1.43 16.58 0.54
CA LYS A 77 -1.32 16.51 2.00
C LYS A 77 -2.27 17.44 2.76
N LEU A 78 -2.49 18.64 2.23
CA LEU A 78 -3.43 19.61 2.82
C LEU A 78 -4.87 19.11 2.72
N GLN A 79 -5.28 18.59 1.56
CA GLN A 79 -6.60 18.01 1.36
C GLN A 79 -6.83 16.76 2.21
N MET A 80 -5.79 15.96 2.51
CA MET A 80 -5.89 14.79 3.39
C MET A 80 -6.33 15.13 4.83
N ARG A 81 -6.20 16.40 5.26
CA ARG A 81 -6.74 16.87 6.55
C ARG A 81 -8.26 16.84 6.58
N GLN A 82 -8.89 17.06 5.43
CA GLN A 82 -10.35 17.15 5.33
C GLN A 82 -10.95 15.76 5.06
N PRO A 83 -12.17 15.48 5.55
CA PRO A 83 -12.86 14.25 5.22
C PRO A 83 -13.17 14.21 3.71
N PRO A 84 -13.14 13.02 3.07
CA PRO A 84 -13.42 12.87 1.65
C PRO A 84 -14.78 13.45 1.24
N THR A 85 -15.78 13.39 2.12
CA THR A 85 -17.13 13.92 1.90
C THR A 85 -17.20 15.44 1.87
N SER A 86 -16.22 16.14 2.45
CA SER A 86 -16.13 17.61 2.43
C SER A 86 -15.34 18.14 1.23
N GLN A 87 -14.73 17.25 0.44
CA GLN A 87 -14.09 17.61 -0.80
C GLN A 87 -15.18 17.67 -1.89
N SER A 88 -15.55 18.88 -2.30
CA SER A 88 -16.47 19.13 -3.43
C SER A 88 -15.94 18.62 -4.78
N ASN A 89 -14.68 18.20 -4.82
CA ASN A 89 -13.98 17.80 -6.02
C ASN A 89 -13.84 16.27 -6.05
N ILE A 90 -14.16 15.68 -7.19
CA ILE A 90 -13.88 14.28 -7.50
C ILE A 90 -12.39 14.02 -7.21
N ILE A 91 -12.11 13.11 -6.27
CA ILE A 91 -10.73 12.67 -6.01
C ILE A 91 -10.24 11.96 -7.27
N GLU A 92 -9.30 12.59 -7.98
CA GLU A 92 -8.72 12.01 -9.18
C GLU A 92 -7.83 10.82 -8.81
N ALA A 93 -8.22 9.64 -9.28
CA ALA A 93 -7.47 8.42 -9.10
C ALA A 93 -6.27 8.39 -10.05
N ARG A 94 -5.14 7.86 -9.58
CA ARG A 94 -3.99 7.60 -10.43
C ARG A 94 -4.25 6.36 -11.29
N THR A 95 -3.87 6.44 -12.56
CA THR A 95 -3.80 5.32 -13.50
C THR A 95 -2.39 5.24 -14.09
N LEU A 96 -2.07 4.16 -14.80
CA LEU A 96 -0.77 4.03 -15.46
C LEU A 96 -0.57 5.14 -16.49
N GLU A 97 -1.65 5.54 -17.18
CA GLU A 97 -1.65 6.63 -18.16
C GLU A 97 -1.39 7.99 -17.48
N THR A 98 -2.03 8.27 -16.34
CA THR A 98 -1.76 9.52 -15.62
C THR A 98 -0.34 9.57 -15.07
N LEU A 99 0.20 8.44 -14.61
CA LEU A 99 1.60 8.37 -14.16
C LEU A 99 2.56 8.68 -15.31
N GLN A 100 2.30 8.13 -16.50
CA GLN A 100 3.11 8.40 -17.68
C GLN A 100 3.06 9.89 -18.09
N TRP A 101 1.87 10.50 -18.03
CA TRP A 101 1.71 11.92 -18.30
C TRP A 101 2.44 12.80 -17.27
N ASP A 102 2.29 12.47 -15.98
CA ASP A 102 2.98 13.16 -14.88
C ASP A 102 4.50 13.06 -15.00
N LEU A 103 5.01 11.89 -15.40
CA LEU A 103 6.42 11.69 -15.67
C LEU A 103 6.91 12.55 -16.84
N GLN A 104 6.12 12.65 -17.91
CA GLN A 104 6.46 13.51 -19.03
C GLN A 104 6.54 14.98 -18.60
N ASN A 105 5.63 15.43 -17.74
CA ASN A 105 5.68 16.79 -17.18
C ASN A 105 6.93 16.99 -16.32
N PHE A 106 7.30 16.01 -15.50
CA PHE A 106 8.54 16.06 -14.71
C PHE A 106 9.78 16.15 -15.60
N ARG A 107 9.83 15.34 -16.67
CA ARG A 107 10.92 15.38 -17.67
C ARG A 107 10.98 16.74 -18.37
N ASN A 108 9.83 17.28 -18.79
CA ASN A 108 9.70 18.58 -19.43
C ASN A 108 10.11 19.75 -18.51
N ASP A 109 9.92 19.63 -17.19
CA ASP A 109 10.38 20.59 -16.18
C ASP A 109 11.89 20.43 -15.83
N GLY A 110 12.61 19.60 -16.59
CA GLY A 110 14.05 19.40 -16.47
C GLY A 110 14.47 18.39 -15.42
N SER A 111 13.56 17.50 -14.99
CA SER A 111 13.83 16.39 -14.07
C SER A 111 14.48 16.82 -12.74
N LYS A 112 14.10 17.99 -12.22
CA LYS A 112 14.70 18.58 -11.01
C LYS A 112 14.08 17.96 -9.74
N PRO A 113 14.85 17.27 -8.87
CA PRO A 113 14.30 16.61 -7.68
C PRO A 113 13.56 17.56 -6.72
N ASP A 114 13.97 18.82 -6.64
CA ASP A 114 13.31 19.83 -5.80
C ASP A 114 11.90 20.18 -6.27
N ARG A 115 11.63 20.03 -7.58
CA ARG A 115 10.34 20.31 -8.22
C ARG A 115 9.38 19.13 -8.15
N THR A 116 9.87 17.93 -7.87
CA THR A 116 9.03 16.74 -7.67
C THR A 116 7.97 16.94 -6.58
N LYS A 117 8.28 17.74 -5.55
CA LYS A 117 7.34 18.07 -4.46
C LYS A 117 6.18 18.94 -4.93
N THR A 118 6.38 19.76 -5.96
CA THR A 118 5.36 20.65 -6.53
C THR A 118 4.58 20.02 -7.67
N LEU A 119 5.13 18.96 -8.26
CA LEU A 119 4.47 18.12 -9.27
C LEU A 119 3.75 16.94 -8.59
N ASN A 120 3.08 16.09 -9.39
CA ASN A 120 2.33 14.92 -8.92
C ASN A 120 3.21 13.76 -8.43
N ASN A 121 4.44 14.05 -7.96
CA ASN A 121 5.32 13.13 -7.24
C ASN A 121 5.83 11.92 -8.06
N VAL A 122 5.72 11.96 -9.39
CA VAL A 122 6.23 10.91 -10.32
C VAL A 122 7.59 11.33 -10.85
N ILE A 123 8.56 10.42 -10.81
CA ILE A 123 9.96 10.65 -11.21
C ILE A 123 10.53 9.55 -12.11
N GLU A 124 9.93 8.36 -12.10
CA GLU A 124 10.36 7.22 -12.91
C GLU A 124 9.17 6.50 -13.55
N GLU A 125 9.45 5.60 -14.48
CA GLU A 125 8.42 4.72 -15.06
C GLU A 125 8.05 3.58 -14.09
N PRO A 126 6.79 3.11 -14.09
CA PRO A 126 6.42 1.93 -13.34
C PRO A 126 7.21 0.68 -13.76
N LEU A 127 7.66 -0.10 -12.78
CA LEU A 127 8.37 -1.37 -13.00
C LEU A 127 7.45 -2.40 -13.69
N PHE A 128 6.16 -2.39 -13.35
CA PHE A 128 5.16 -3.31 -13.90
C PHE A 128 3.92 -2.56 -14.37
N ASN A 129 3.28 -3.06 -15.42
CA ASN A 129 1.99 -2.53 -15.91
C ASN A 129 0.83 -3.10 -15.07
N ILE A 130 0.90 -2.95 -13.76
CA ILE A 130 -0.14 -3.38 -12.82
C ILE A 130 -0.96 -2.15 -12.42
N PRO A 131 -2.24 -2.06 -12.81
CA PRO A 131 -3.12 -0.95 -12.45
C PRO A 131 -3.14 -0.64 -10.93
N LEU A 132 -3.22 0.64 -10.57
CA LEU A 132 -3.16 1.08 -9.18
C LEU A 132 -4.42 0.75 -8.36
N ASP A 133 -5.50 0.30 -9.01
CA ASP A 133 -6.65 -0.30 -8.34
C ASP A 133 -6.42 -1.78 -7.96
N GLN A 134 -5.35 -2.40 -8.46
CA GLN A 134 -4.85 -3.75 -8.11
C GLN A 134 -3.76 -3.70 -7.03
N LEU A 135 -3.58 -2.55 -6.38
CA LEU A 135 -2.61 -2.33 -5.33
C LEU A 135 -3.10 -2.61 -3.93
N LYS A 136 -2.21 -3.15 -3.10
CA LYS A 136 -2.36 -3.27 -1.66
C LYS A 136 -1.07 -2.84 -0.95
N GLU A 137 -1.17 -1.91 -0.01
CA GLU A 137 -0.06 -1.59 0.90
C GLU A 137 0.00 -2.61 2.04
N SER A 138 1.21 -3.01 2.42
CA SER A 138 1.46 -3.81 3.60
C SER A 138 1.58 -2.97 4.88
N GLU A 139 1.02 -3.48 5.97
CA GLU A 139 1.32 -2.99 7.30
C GLU A 139 2.63 -3.63 7.79
N VAL A 140 3.77 -3.00 7.51
CA VAL A 140 5.03 -3.39 8.17
C VAL A 140 5.09 -2.82 9.58
N ALA A 141 5.17 -3.71 10.56
CA ALA A 141 5.49 -3.39 11.94
C ALA A 141 6.97 -2.99 12.05
N LYS A 142 7.24 -1.70 12.31
CA LYS A 142 8.58 -1.24 12.69
C LYS A 142 9.01 -1.93 14.00
N GLN A 143 9.97 -2.85 13.93
CA GLN A 143 10.70 -3.33 15.09
C GLN A 143 11.93 -2.44 15.30
N GLN A 144 11.84 -1.50 16.25
CA GLN A 144 12.94 -1.00 17.11
C GLN A 144 12.43 0.11 18.06
N THR A 145 11.29 -0.14 18.70
CA THR A 145 10.86 0.62 19.88
C THR A 145 10.62 -0.35 21.02
N PRO A 146 10.89 0.04 22.29
CA PRO A 146 10.64 -0.82 23.44
C PRO A 146 9.20 -1.34 23.36
N LYS A 147 9.04 -2.66 23.48
CA LYS A 147 7.76 -3.37 23.29
C LYS A 147 6.70 -2.77 24.23
N LEU A 148 5.93 -1.81 23.72
CA LEU A 148 4.64 -1.47 24.31
C LEU A 148 3.80 -2.75 24.29
N LYS A 149 3.22 -3.12 25.43
CA LYS A 149 2.33 -4.28 25.48
C LYS A 149 1.24 -4.07 24.43
N ARG A 150 0.96 -5.11 23.65
CA ARG A 150 -0.15 -5.13 22.69
C ARG A 150 -1.40 -4.63 23.43
N ALA A 151 -1.99 -3.53 22.96
CA ALA A 151 -3.17 -2.84 23.51
C ALA A 151 -2.98 -1.74 24.59
N ASP A 152 -1.76 -1.35 24.97
CA ASP A 152 -1.56 -0.27 25.98
C ASP A 152 -1.56 1.16 25.40
N GLY A 153 -1.67 1.32 24.09
CA GLY A 153 -1.73 2.65 23.46
C GLY A 153 -3.10 3.32 23.68
N PRO A 154 -3.16 4.64 23.96
CA PRO A 154 -4.44 5.36 24.14
C PRO A 154 -5.35 5.20 22.91
N ILE A 155 -4.77 5.12 21.72
CA ILE A 155 -5.46 4.87 20.44
C ILE A 155 -6.10 3.48 20.41
N VAL A 156 -5.39 2.44 20.84
CA VAL A 156 -5.90 1.05 20.81
C VAL A 156 -7.00 0.86 21.85
N ARG A 157 -6.86 1.49 23.03
CA ARG A 157 -7.91 1.48 24.06
C ARG A 157 -9.17 2.17 23.56
N LYS A 158 -9.04 3.35 22.93
CA LYS A 158 -10.21 4.08 22.43
C LYS A 158 -10.91 3.37 21.27
N LEU A 159 -10.13 2.73 20.40
CA LEU A 159 -10.67 1.88 19.34
C LEU A 159 -11.44 0.69 19.95
N GLU A 160 -10.86 -0.03 20.91
CA GLU A 160 -11.52 -1.18 21.56
C GLU A 160 -12.79 -0.76 22.32
N GLU A 161 -12.77 0.36 23.05
CA GLU A 161 -13.96 0.94 23.69
C GLU A 161 -15.07 1.24 22.68
N THR A 162 -14.70 1.85 21.55
CA THR A 162 -15.65 2.17 20.47
C THR A 162 -16.24 0.89 19.90
N LEU A 163 -15.41 -0.13 19.65
CA LEU A 163 -15.79 -1.44 19.12
C LEU A 163 -16.72 -2.22 20.09
N GLN A 164 -16.46 -2.14 21.39
CA GLN A 164 -17.32 -2.74 22.43
C GLN A 164 -18.66 -2.03 22.54
N LEU A 165 -18.66 -0.69 22.46
CA LEU A 165 -19.88 0.13 22.55
C LEU A 165 -20.86 -0.17 21.41
N ILE A 166 -20.34 -0.45 20.22
CA ILE A 166 -21.14 -0.87 19.04
C ILE A 166 -21.43 -2.38 18.99
N LYS A 167 -21.11 -3.13 20.07
CA LYS A 167 -21.34 -4.58 20.23
C LYS A 167 -20.79 -5.42 19.09
N VAL A 168 -19.64 -5.04 18.55
CA VAL A 168 -19.04 -5.78 17.44
C VAL A 168 -18.29 -6.99 17.98
N HIS A 169 -18.77 -8.19 17.64
CA HIS A 169 -18.00 -9.42 17.81
C HIS A 169 -16.79 -9.41 16.87
N ARG A 170 -15.62 -9.85 17.34
CA ARG A 170 -14.37 -10.01 16.56
C ARG A 170 -14.51 -10.81 15.25
N GLN A 171 -15.62 -11.51 15.02
CA GLN A 171 -15.91 -12.22 13.76
C GLN A 171 -16.66 -11.38 12.70
N ALA A 172 -17.02 -10.13 13.00
CA ALA A 172 -17.81 -9.27 12.10
C ALA A 172 -16.99 -8.53 11.02
N TYR A 173 -15.79 -9.01 10.68
CA TYR A 173 -14.99 -8.48 9.56
C TYR A 173 -15.63 -8.67 8.17
N HIS A 174 -16.80 -9.31 8.11
CA HIS A 174 -17.53 -9.60 6.87
C HIS A 174 -18.67 -8.61 6.57
N GLY A 175 -19.00 -7.72 7.51
CA GLY A 175 -20.01 -6.67 7.28
C GLY A 175 -19.45 -5.54 6.42
N ARG A 176 -19.88 -5.44 5.16
CA ARG A 176 -19.42 -4.42 4.19
C ARG A 176 -19.60 -2.96 4.68
N SER A 177 -20.56 -2.72 5.56
CA SER A 177 -20.82 -1.43 6.21
C SER A 177 -19.98 -1.22 7.47
N PHE A 178 -19.58 -2.29 8.15
CA PHE A 178 -18.90 -2.22 9.44
C PHE A 178 -17.48 -1.65 9.33
N VAL A 179 -16.69 -2.14 8.36
CA VAL A 179 -15.32 -1.66 8.13
C VAL A 179 -15.33 -0.17 7.75
N GLU A 180 -16.25 0.23 6.88
CA GLU A 180 -16.37 1.62 6.46
C GLU A 180 -16.81 2.54 7.62
N LEU A 181 -17.78 2.13 8.43
CA LEU A 181 -18.20 2.91 9.59
C LEU A 181 -17.09 3.04 10.65
N THR A 182 -16.33 1.97 10.87
CA THR A 182 -15.20 1.98 11.82
C THR A 182 -14.10 2.92 11.33
N ILE A 183 -13.74 2.85 10.05
CA ILE A 183 -12.75 3.75 9.45
C ILE A 183 -13.24 5.19 9.53
N LYS A 184 -14.51 5.47 9.19
CA LYS A 184 -15.09 6.83 9.31
C LYS A 184 -15.07 7.34 10.76
N GLY A 185 -15.45 6.50 11.72
CA GLY A 185 -15.42 6.84 13.14
C GLY A 185 -14.00 7.14 13.65
N TYR A 186 -13.04 6.29 13.29
CA TYR A 186 -11.62 6.49 13.60
C TYR A 186 -11.10 7.80 13.00
N MET A 187 -11.41 8.08 11.73
CA MET A 187 -10.95 9.28 11.04
C MET A 187 -11.61 10.56 11.56
N ALA A 188 -12.86 10.48 12.01
CA ALA A 188 -13.53 11.59 12.70
C ALA A 188 -12.83 11.89 14.03
N TYR A 189 -12.58 10.87 14.86
CA TYR A 189 -11.84 10.99 16.10
C TYR A 189 -10.42 11.56 15.88
N PHE A 190 -9.67 11.02 14.92
CA PHE A 190 -8.31 11.48 14.61
C PHE A 190 -8.29 12.97 14.27
N ARG A 191 -9.20 13.45 13.42
CA ARG A 191 -9.27 14.86 13.05
C ARG A 191 -9.74 15.76 14.21
N GLN A 192 -10.57 15.24 15.10
CA GLN A 192 -11.03 15.99 16.27
C GLN A 192 -9.89 16.19 17.29
N GLU A 193 -9.15 15.12 17.60
CA GLU A 193 -8.08 15.17 18.61
C GLU A 193 -6.79 15.78 18.06
N PHE A 194 -6.53 15.61 16.76
CA PHE A 194 -5.31 16.07 16.10
C PHE A 194 -5.64 17.04 14.97
N ALA A 195 -6.38 18.11 15.29
CA ALA A 195 -6.92 19.06 14.30
C ALA A 195 -5.85 19.74 13.42
N ASP A 196 -4.65 19.97 13.96
CA ASP A 196 -3.55 20.63 13.25
C ASP A 196 -2.66 19.64 12.47
N GLU A 197 -2.82 18.34 12.71
CA GLU A 197 -1.98 17.31 12.10
C GLU A 197 -2.45 16.96 10.68
N THR A 198 -1.48 16.73 9.78
CA THR A 198 -1.77 16.09 8.50
C THR A 198 -1.98 14.60 8.69
N SER A 199 -3.06 14.06 8.13
CA SER A 199 -3.25 12.61 8.02
C SER A 199 -2.05 11.99 7.26
N PRO A 200 -1.31 11.04 7.88
CA PRO A 200 -0.23 10.34 7.20
C PRO A 200 -0.73 9.60 5.95
N PRO A 201 0.15 9.32 4.94
CA PRO A 201 -0.25 8.62 3.72
C PRO A 201 -0.99 7.30 3.98
N LYS A 202 -0.52 6.52 4.97
CA LYS A 202 -1.16 5.25 5.38
C LYS A 202 -2.56 5.45 5.93
N THR A 203 -2.75 6.47 6.75
CA THR A 203 -4.04 6.84 7.33
C THR A 203 -5.02 7.31 6.26
N HIS A 204 -4.55 8.11 5.29
CA HIS A 204 -5.35 8.46 4.12
C HIS A 204 -5.68 7.22 3.26
N MET A 205 -4.75 6.29 3.09
CA MET A 205 -4.99 5.05 2.34
C MET A 205 -6.01 4.13 3.03
N LEU A 206 -6.03 4.11 4.36
CA LEU A 206 -7.07 3.45 5.13
C LEU A 206 -8.45 4.08 4.88
N GLU A 207 -8.55 5.41 4.83
CA GLU A 207 -9.82 6.09 4.67
C GLU A 207 -10.38 6.04 3.25
N CYS A 208 -9.55 6.33 2.25
CA CYS A 208 -10.01 6.63 0.90
C CYS A 208 -9.97 5.39 -0.01
N PRO A 209 -8.81 4.78 -0.31
CA PRO A 209 -8.72 3.65 -1.23
C PRO A 209 -9.15 2.29 -0.66
N THR A 210 -9.11 2.07 0.66
CA THR A 210 -9.35 0.74 1.27
C THR A 210 -10.77 0.23 1.06
N VAL A 211 -11.79 1.05 1.31
CA VAL A 211 -13.19 0.62 1.17
C VAL A 211 -13.54 0.30 -0.30
N PRO A 212 -13.22 1.16 -1.29
CA PRO A 212 -13.34 0.83 -2.70
C PRO A 212 -12.60 -0.46 -3.09
N PHE A 213 -11.40 -0.68 -2.53
CA PHE A 213 -10.62 -1.88 -2.78
C PHE A 213 -11.37 -3.14 -2.33
N ILE A 214 -11.77 -3.20 -1.05
CA ILE A 214 -12.48 -4.36 -0.48
C ILE A 214 -13.78 -4.61 -1.25
N ARG A 215 -14.49 -3.54 -1.63
CA ARG A 215 -15.72 -3.64 -2.44
C ARG A 215 -15.46 -4.24 -3.82
N ARG A 216 -14.38 -3.86 -4.49
CA ARG A 216 -14.03 -4.35 -5.83
C ARG A 216 -13.55 -5.80 -5.79
N TRP A 217 -12.61 -6.12 -4.91
CA TRP A 217 -11.90 -7.39 -4.93
C TRP A 217 -12.48 -8.46 -4.00
N LYS A 218 -13.42 -8.09 -3.11
CA LYS A 218 -14.10 -9.01 -2.17
C LYS A 218 -13.13 -9.80 -1.27
N VAL A 219 -11.94 -9.25 -1.01
CA VAL A 219 -10.91 -9.84 -0.14
C VAL A 219 -10.57 -8.88 1.00
N GLY A 220 -10.38 -9.43 2.20
CA GLY A 220 -9.93 -8.66 3.37
C GLY A 220 -8.45 -8.29 3.25
N LEU A 221 -8.05 -7.18 3.88
CA LEU A 221 -6.64 -6.73 3.90
C LEU A 221 -5.71 -7.73 4.60
N ALA A 222 -6.22 -8.44 5.61
CA ALA A 222 -5.45 -9.38 6.44
C ALA A 222 -4.96 -10.63 5.69
N PHE A 223 -5.65 -11.06 4.63
CA PHE A 223 -5.25 -12.24 3.85
C PHE A 223 -3.93 -12.06 3.10
N HIS A 224 -3.39 -10.84 3.08
CA HIS A 224 -2.22 -10.51 2.28
C HIS A 224 -1.13 -9.85 3.11
N GLY A 225 -1.22 -9.79 4.45
CA GLY A 225 -0.14 -9.23 5.26
C GLY A 225 1.19 -9.98 5.07
N GLU A 226 2.33 -9.28 5.12
CA GLU A 226 3.68 -9.85 4.96
C GLU A 226 4.09 -10.85 6.07
N GLN A 227 3.17 -11.27 6.94
CA GLN A 227 3.50 -12.19 8.02
C GLN A 227 4.08 -13.51 7.48
N GLY A 228 3.60 -13.99 6.32
CA GLY A 228 4.16 -15.17 5.66
C GLY A 228 5.59 -14.97 5.14
N VAL A 229 5.86 -13.87 4.44
CA VAL A 229 7.20 -13.55 3.90
C VAL A 229 8.20 -13.27 5.02
N ASN A 230 7.80 -12.52 6.05
CA ASN A 230 8.63 -12.24 7.21
C ASN A 230 8.91 -13.49 8.05
N GLN A 231 7.97 -14.44 8.12
CA GLN A 231 8.20 -15.72 8.78
C GLN A 231 9.17 -16.61 8.00
N PHE A 232 9.10 -16.60 6.65
CA PHE A 232 10.06 -17.28 5.79
C PHE A 232 11.48 -16.71 5.95
N MET A 233 11.63 -15.38 5.89
CA MET A 233 12.93 -14.71 6.07
C MET A 233 13.56 -14.99 7.45
N ARG A 234 12.74 -15.18 8.50
CA ARG A 234 13.20 -15.61 9.84
C ARG A 234 13.54 -17.09 9.94
N GLY A 235 12.93 -17.94 9.12
CA GLY A 235 13.26 -19.36 9.04
C GLY A 235 14.61 -19.60 8.36
N SER A 236 14.93 -18.82 7.33
CA SER A 236 16.18 -18.92 6.56
C SER A 236 17.43 -18.56 7.37
N THR A 237 17.30 -17.86 8.50
CA THR A 237 18.42 -17.53 9.40
C THR A 237 18.81 -18.64 10.38
N THR A 238 18.22 -19.85 10.28
CA THR A 238 18.52 -20.98 11.18
C THR A 238 19.24 -22.16 10.51
N PHE A 239 19.73 -22.01 9.28
CA PHE A 239 20.60 -23.01 8.67
C PHE A 239 22.06 -22.78 9.10
N ASP A 240 22.34 -22.99 10.38
CA ASP A 240 23.71 -23.16 10.86
C ASP A 240 24.17 -24.57 10.46
N GLY A 241 25.10 -24.60 9.52
CA GLY A 241 25.76 -25.82 9.07
C GLY A 241 26.51 -26.46 10.22
N THR A 242 26.05 -27.64 10.63
CA THR A 242 26.89 -28.65 11.29
C THR A 242 26.83 -29.91 10.45
N SER A 243 27.67 -29.95 9.41
CA SER A 243 28.26 -31.19 8.96
C SER A 243 29.54 -31.38 9.77
N GLU A 244 29.51 -32.26 10.76
CA GLU A 244 30.72 -32.86 11.32
C GLU A 244 30.80 -34.29 10.79
N ASP A 245 32.01 -34.62 10.34
CA ASP A 245 32.47 -35.94 9.87
C ASP A 245 32.37 -37.03 10.94
#